data_AF-A0A353RWQ2-F1
#
_entry.id   AF-A0A353RWQ2-F1
#
_cell.length_a   1.000
_cell.length_b   1.000
_cell.length_c   1.000
_cell.angle_alpha   90.00
_cell.angle_beta   90.00
_cell.angle_gamma   90.00
#
_symmetry.space_group_name_H-M   'P 1'
#
loop_
_entity.id
_entity.type
_entity.pdbx_description
1 polymer ?
#
loop_
_entity_poly.entity_id
_entity_poly.type
_entity_poly.pdbx_seq_one_letter_code
_entity_poly.pdbx_strand_id
1 'polypeptide(L)'
;MASEFYHKILPDYRDMNNKTGNCPPINLLIVEDDGGIGLRTWTSEESGSANGKEYYMFLNVKEAEEFKKGLQDAIDSAKEKLGGKLGHEDRAKDSVE
;
A
#
# COMPACT_ATOMS: atom_id res chain seq x y z
N MET A 1 6.07 14.98 -15.54
CA MET A 1 4.72 15.31 -14.97
C MET A 1 4.24 14.05 -14.29
N ALA A 2 4.08 14.08 -12.98
CA ALA A 2 3.72 12.87 -12.24
C ALA A 2 2.28 12.44 -12.55
N SER A 3 2.09 11.20 -13.01
CA SER A 3 0.76 10.62 -13.26
C SER A 3 0.44 9.55 -12.23
N GLU A 4 -0.73 9.65 -11.62
CA GLU A 4 -1.24 8.65 -10.69
C GLU A 4 -1.54 7.35 -11.43
N PHE A 5 -0.82 6.28 -11.07
CA PHE A 5 -0.94 4.97 -11.70
C PHE A 5 -1.81 4.02 -10.88
N TYR A 6 -1.76 4.12 -9.55
CA TYR A 6 -2.51 3.26 -8.63
C TYR A 6 -2.80 3.99 -7.33
N HIS A 7 -4.03 3.92 -6.85
CA HIS A 7 -4.43 4.41 -5.54
C HIS A 7 -5.30 3.37 -4.82
N LYS A 8 -5.00 3.10 -3.55
CA LYS A 8 -5.84 2.27 -2.69
C LYS A 8 -5.76 2.70 -1.23
N ILE A 9 -6.88 2.60 -0.54
CA ILE A 9 -6.97 2.75 0.92
C ILE A 9 -6.85 1.37 1.57
N LEU A 10 -5.90 1.22 2.49
CA LEU A 10 -5.60 0.01 3.23
C LEU A 10 -5.76 0.28 4.74
N PRO A 11 -6.35 -0.60 5.55
CA PRO A 11 -6.42 -0.41 6.99
C PRO A 11 -5.02 -0.55 7.61
N ASP A 12 -4.84 0.10 8.76
CA ASP A 12 -3.63 -0.06 9.56
C ASP A 12 -3.62 -1.45 10.21
N TYR A 13 -2.51 -2.17 10.06
CA TYR A 13 -2.35 -3.52 10.59
C TYR A 13 -2.40 -3.58 12.13
N ARG A 14 -2.06 -2.47 12.81
CA ARG A 14 -2.20 -2.33 14.27
C ARG A 14 -3.66 -2.44 14.71
N ASP A 15 -4.57 -1.95 13.88
CA ASP A 15 -6.01 -2.06 14.13
C ASP A 15 -6.58 -3.38 13.61
N MET A 16 -6.05 -3.94 12.51
CA MET A 16 -6.47 -5.26 12.05
C MET A 16 -6.22 -6.38 13.08
N ASN A 17 -5.08 -6.35 13.77
CA ASN A 17 -4.76 -7.38 14.76
C ASN A 17 -5.54 -7.21 16.08
N ASN A 18 -5.89 -5.98 16.45
CA ASN A 18 -6.47 -5.67 17.76
C ASN A 18 -7.96 -5.29 17.70
N LYS A 19 -8.54 -5.11 16.51
CA LYS A 19 -9.93 -4.70 16.23
C LYS A 19 -10.40 -3.54 17.10
N THR A 20 -9.53 -2.55 17.29
CA THR A 20 -9.77 -1.46 18.22
C THR A 20 -10.60 -0.33 17.62
N GLY A 21 -10.68 -0.22 16.29
CA GLY A 21 -11.27 0.91 15.57
C GLY A 21 -10.48 2.21 15.71
N ASN A 22 -9.24 2.15 16.23
CA ASN A 22 -8.50 3.32 16.69
C ASN A 22 -7.35 3.76 15.78
N CYS A 23 -7.01 3.00 14.73
CA CYS A 23 -5.96 3.40 13.81
C CYS A 23 -6.56 3.76 12.45
N PRO A 24 -6.30 4.98 11.93
CA PRO A 24 -6.84 5.40 10.66
C PRO A 24 -6.28 4.56 9.51
N PRO A 25 -7.06 4.31 8.45
CA PRO A 25 -6.53 3.62 7.28
C PRO A 25 -5.46 4.47 6.57
N ILE A 26 -4.57 3.78 5.88
CA ILE A 26 -3.44 4.29 5.11
C ILE A 26 -3.81 4.35 3.63
N ASN A 27 -3.63 5.51 3.02
CA ASN A 27 -3.62 5.65 1.57
C ASN A 27 -2.27 5.16 1.03
N LEU A 28 -2.30 4.39 -0.06
CA LEU A 28 -1.14 4.02 -0.85
C LEU A 28 -1.35 4.51 -2.27
N LEU A 29 -0.45 5.37 -2.73
CA LEU A 29 -0.43 5.92 -4.08
C LEU A 29 0.88 5.54 -4.77
N ILE A 30 0.77 5.07 -6.00
CA ILE A 30 1.90 4.85 -6.91
C ILE A 30 1.77 5.86 -8.04
N VAL A 31 2.80 6.67 -8.22
CA VAL A 31 2.90 7.67 -9.29
C VAL A 31 4.05 7.31 -10.20
N GLU A 32 3.88 7.45 -11.50
CA GLU A 32 5.00 7.54 -12.43
C GLU A 32 5.55 8.96 -12.35
N ASP A 33 6.85 9.13 -12.11
CA ASP A 33 7.47 10.44 -11.93
C ASP A 33 8.81 10.50 -12.68
N ASP A 34 8.84 11.25 -13.79
CA ASP A 34 10.03 11.60 -14.58
C ASP A 34 11.05 10.45 -14.80
N GLY A 35 10.55 9.29 -15.23
CA GLY A 35 11.38 8.11 -15.52
C GLY A 35 11.66 7.21 -14.32
N GLY A 36 11.04 7.48 -13.17
CA GLY A 36 11.01 6.63 -11.99
C GLY A 36 9.60 6.40 -11.46
N ILE A 37 9.52 5.82 -10.27
CA ILE A 37 8.29 5.41 -9.60
C ILE A 37 8.28 6.06 -8.21
N GLY A 38 7.27 6.88 -7.94
CA GLY A 38 7.00 7.42 -6.62
C GLY A 38 6.00 6.56 -5.85
N LEU A 39 6.32 6.20 -4.61
CA LEU A 39 5.41 5.58 -3.65
C LEU A 39 5.07 6.61 -2.58
N ARG A 40 3.79 6.90 -2.42
CA ARG A 40 3.30 7.85 -1.40
C ARG A 40 2.36 7.16 -0.44
N THR A 41 2.52 7.42 0.84
CA THR A 41 1.59 6.95 1.87
C THR A 41 1.27 8.04 2.88
N TRP A 42 0.00 8.09 3.30
CA TRP A 42 -0.49 9.01 4.33
C TRP A 42 -1.74 8.42 5.00
N THR A 43 -2.03 8.80 6.24
CA THR A 43 -3.26 8.34 6.91
C THR A 43 -4.47 9.09 6.35
N SER A 44 -5.64 8.46 6.31
CA SER A 44 -6.87 9.06 5.75
C SER A 44 -7.35 10.29 6.51
N GLU A 45 -7.01 10.40 7.79
CA GLU A 45 -7.33 11.56 8.64
C GLU A 45 -6.45 12.77 8.34
N GLU A 46 -5.35 12.58 7.60
CA GLU A 46 -4.34 13.61 7.34
C GLU A 46 -4.44 14.26 5.95
N SER A 47 -5.44 13.88 5.14
CA SER A 47 -5.73 14.51 3.85
C SER A 47 -5.98 16.02 4.04
N GLY A 48 -5.03 16.87 3.59
CA GLY A 48 -5.14 18.33 3.67
C GLY A 48 -4.64 18.98 4.97
N SER A 49 -4.07 18.21 5.90
CA SER A 49 -3.40 18.74 7.09
C SER A 49 -1.98 19.16 6.74
N ALA A 50 -1.60 20.41 7.02
CA ALA A 50 -0.21 20.89 6.88
C ALA A 50 0.80 20.12 7.77
N ASN A 51 0.31 19.28 8.70
CA ASN A 51 1.09 18.46 9.62
C ASN A 51 0.95 16.95 9.37
N GLY A 52 0.22 16.54 8.32
CA GLY A 52 0.12 15.14 7.94
C GLY A 52 1.48 14.58 7.55
N LYS A 53 1.88 13.43 8.10
CA LYS A 53 3.16 12.81 7.74
C LYS A 53 2.95 12.00 6.46
N GLU A 54 3.01 12.69 5.33
CA GLU A 54 3.16 12.04 4.04
C GLU A 54 4.57 11.44 3.95
N TYR A 55 4.65 10.14 3.72
CA TYR A 55 5.90 9.47 3.40
C TYR A 55 5.98 9.31 1.90
N TYR A 56 7.02 9.91 1.31
CA TYR A 56 7.34 9.80 -0.09
C TYR A 56 8.63 9.04 -0.29
N MET A 57 8.61 8.05 -1.18
CA MET A 57 9.78 7.32 -1.63
C MET A 57 9.83 7.36 -3.15
N PHE A 58 10.97 7.77 -3.69
CA PHE A 58 11.23 7.69 -5.13
C PHE A 58 12.14 6.50 -5.41
N LEU A 59 11.76 5.70 -6.40
CA LEU A 59 12.52 4.56 -6.90
C LEU A 59 12.88 4.83 -8.36
N ASN A 60 14.13 4.60 -8.73
CA ASN A 60 14.46 4.48 -10.15
C ASN A 60 13.91 3.15 -10.73
N VAL A 61 13.95 3.00 -12.06
CA VAL A 61 13.41 1.80 -12.74
C VAL A 61 14.03 0.50 -12.21
N LYS A 62 15.33 0.48 -11.93
CA LYS A 62 16.02 -0.72 -11.43
C LYS A 62 15.55 -1.08 -10.02
N GLU A 63 15.48 -0.09 -9.13
CA GLU A 63 14.98 -0.27 -7.76
C GLU A 63 13.51 -0.71 -7.74
N ALA A 64 12.69 -0.18 -8.65
CA ALA A 64 11.30 -0.58 -8.77
C ALA A 64 11.14 -2.03 -9.26
N GLU A 65 11.95 -2.50 -10.21
CA GLU A 65 11.95 -3.92 -10.62
C GLU A 65 12.44 -4.85 -9.49
N GLU A 66 13.47 -4.44 -8.73
CA GLU A 66 13.92 -5.18 -7.54
C GLU A 66 12.82 -5.24 -6.47
N PHE A 67 12.14 -4.12 -6.21
CA PHE A 67 11.01 -4.04 -5.28
C PHE A 67 9.85 -4.94 -5.72
N LYS A 68 9.47 -4.88 -7.00
CA LYS A 68 8.43 -5.74 -7.60
C LYS A 68 8.76 -7.22 -7.43
N LYS A 69 10.02 -7.61 -7.68
CA LYS A 69 10.46 -9.00 -7.46
C LYS A 69 10.33 -9.39 -5.99
N GLY A 70 10.83 -8.57 -5.06
CA GLY A 70 10.72 -8.85 -3.62
C GLY A 70 9.27 -8.96 -3.15
N LEU A 71 8.38 -8.13 -3.68
CA LEU A 71 6.94 -8.21 -3.41
C LEU A 71 6.34 -9.53 -3.94
N GLN A 72 6.71 -9.93 -5.14
CA GLN A 72 6.26 -11.20 -5.73
C GLN A 72 6.75 -12.42 -4.92
N ASP A 73 8.03 -12.45 -4.55
CA ASP A 73 8.62 -13.50 -3.73
C ASP A 73 7.91 -13.61 -2.37
N ALA A 74 7.56 -12.47 -1.76
CA ALA A 74 6.81 -12.43 -0.51
C ALA A 74 5.38 -12.96 -0.67
N ILE A 75 4.69 -12.63 -1.77
CA ILE A 75 3.36 -13.15 -2.12
C ILE A 75 3.41 -14.67 -2.26
N ASP A 76 4.39 -15.19 -3.00
CA ASP A 76 4.49 -16.63 -3.25
C ASP A 76 4.82 -17.39 -1.95
N SER A 77 5.73 -16.87 -1.13
CA SER A 77 5.99 -17.43 0.20
C SER A 77 4.77 -17.39 1.12
N ALA A 78 3.97 -16.31 1.07
CA ALA A 78 2.74 -16.22 1.84
C ALA A 78 1.74 -17.29 1.39
N LYS A 79 1.51 -17.46 0.08
CA LYS A 79 0.63 -18.51 -0.46
C LYS A 79 1.04 -19.90 -0.01
N GLU A 80 2.34 -20.20 -0.02
CA GLU A 80 2.89 -21.50 0.42
C GLU A 80 2.65 -21.76 1.91
N LYS A 81 2.96 -20.78 2.78
CA LYS A 81 2.76 -20.89 4.24
C LYS A 81 1.30 -21.08 4.64
N LEU A 82 0.37 -20.62 3.80
CA LEU A 82 -1.06 -20.59 4.12
C LEU A 82 -1.79 -21.90 3.83
N GLY A 83 -1.22 -22.86 3.08
CA GLY A 83 -1.88 -24.14 2.78
C GLY A 83 -3.32 -24.03 2.25
N GLY A 84 -3.70 -22.88 1.68
CA GLY A 84 -5.07 -22.57 1.22
C GLY A 84 -6.02 -21.88 2.22
N LYS A 85 -5.61 -21.55 3.45
CA LYS A 85 -6.42 -20.77 4.41
C LYS A 85 -5.81 -19.40 4.65
N LEU A 86 -6.32 -18.39 3.97
CA LEU A 86 -5.96 -16.99 4.17
C LEU A 86 -6.25 -16.58 5.63
N GLY A 87 -5.20 -16.29 6.42
CA GLY A 87 -5.34 -15.77 7.79
C GLY A 87 -5.92 -14.34 7.83
N HIS A 88 -5.88 -13.65 6.69
CA HIS A 88 -6.61 -12.43 6.40
C HIS A 88 -7.39 -12.67 5.13
N GLU A 89 -8.72 -12.73 5.20
CA GLU A 89 -9.58 -12.97 4.04
C GLU A 89 -9.22 -12.01 2.89
N ASP A 90 -9.23 -12.52 1.65
CA ASP A 90 -9.11 -11.67 0.47
C ASP A 90 -10.19 -10.60 0.58
N ARG A 91 -9.79 -9.33 0.62
CA ARG A 91 -10.77 -8.26 0.67
C ARG A 91 -11.52 -8.26 -0.66
N ALA A 92 -12.81 -8.58 -0.60
CA ALA A 92 -13.72 -8.41 -1.71
C ALA A 92 -13.53 -7.00 -2.30
N LYS A 93 -13.59 -6.91 -3.62
CA LYS A 93 -13.65 -5.62 -4.31
C LYS A 93 -14.97 -4.95 -3.92
N ASP A 94 -14.99 -4.24 -2.79
CA ASP A 94 -15.93 -3.15 -2.63
C ASP A 94 -15.50 -2.10 -3.66
N SER A 95 -16.16 -2.25 -4.79
CA SER A 95 -16.01 -1.42 -5.97
C SER A 95 -16.56 -0.06 -5.57
N VAL A 96 -15.77 0.96 -5.85
CA VAL A 96 -16.14 2.36 -5.85
C VAL A 96 -17.53 2.52 -6.49
N GLU A 97 -18.50 3.05 -5.74
CA GLU A 97 -19.60 3.86 -6.29
C GLU A 97 -19.23 5.34 -6.17
#